data_AF-A0A2U8HJY6-F1
#
_entry.id   AF-A0A2U8HJY6-F1
#
_cell.length_a   1.000
_cell.length_b   1.000
_cell.length_c   1.000
_cell.angle_alpha   90.00
_cell.angle_beta   90.00
_cell.angle_gamma   90.00
#
_symmetry.space_group_name_H-M   'P 1'
#
loop_
_entity.id
_entity.type
_entity.pdbx_description
1 polymer ?
#
loop_
_entity_poly.entity_id
_entity_poly.type
_entity_poly.pdbx_seq_one_letter_code
_entity_poly.pdbx_strand_id
1 'polypeptide(L)'
;MSDRHTSRLLRPETLTAIGIIVVAGCFLYATTDLRPISALLPGAMLAGLVVLAVALLVRDQRKASAGEPPVQLSSAPLRVMGAFALIVGYAVATDFIGFYPSTIVIIPLVSALFGFRNPLGLLAATVIVVGAVYLIFDFGMSQDFPAGRLWQN
;
A
#
# COMPACT_ATOMS: atom_id res chain seq x y z
N MET A 1 27.08 26.89 -21.36
CA MET A 1 26.60 25.56 -20.91
C MET A 1 26.25 25.72 -19.44
N SER A 2 24.96 25.86 -19.09
CA SER A 2 24.55 26.05 -17.69
C SER A 2 24.63 24.72 -16.96
N ASP A 3 25.51 24.64 -15.97
CA ASP A 3 25.51 23.60 -14.96
C ASP A 3 24.18 23.62 -14.21
N ARG A 4 23.24 22.76 -14.62
CA ARG A 4 22.08 22.42 -13.80
C ARG A 4 22.59 21.58 -12.64
N HIS A 5 22.99 22.28 -11.58
CA HIS A 5 23.12 21.72 -10.24
C HIS A 5 21.73 21.24 -9.82
N THR A 6 21.35 20.03 -10.26
CA THR A 6 20.07 19.43 -9.87
C THR A 6 20.16 19.24 -8.36
N SER A 7 19.38 20.02 -7.61
CA SER A 7 19.41 20.00 -6.14
C SER A 7 19.25 18.57 -5.64
N ARG A 8 20.08 18.14 -4.68
CA ARG A 8 20.00 16.80 -4.06
C ARG A 8 18.61 16.50 -3.48
N LEU A 9 17.83 17.54 -3.21
CA LEU A 9 16.45 17.47 -2.71
C LEU A 9 15.42 17.12 -3.81
N LEU A 10 15.75 17.34 -5.08
CA LEU A 10 14.87 17.07 -6.22
C LEU A 10 15.10 15.68 -6.84
N ARG A 11 15.90 14.82 -6.18
CA ARG A 11 16.10 13.44 -6.64
C ARG A 11 14.79 12.66 -6.51
N PRO A 12 14.37 11.87 -7.52
CA PRO A 12 13.11 11.15 -7.49
C PRO A 12 12.91 10.25 -6.26
N GLU A 13 13.99 9.60 -5.79
CA GLU A 13 14.01 8.81 -4.56
C GLU A 13 13.64 9.65 -3.34
N THR A 14 14.24 10.83 -3.23
CA THR A 14 14.03 11.77 -2.11
C THR A 14 12.60 12.27 -2.11
N LEU A 15 12.07 12.67 -3.27
CA LEU A 15 10.67 13.07 -3.40
C LEU A 15 9.70 11.95 -3.04
N THR A 16 10.01 10.71 -3.45
CA THR A 16 9.18 9.54 -3.14
C THR A 16 9.21 9.21 -1.65
N ALA A 17 10.38 9.23 -1.03
CA ALA A 17 10.52 8.99 0.41
C ALA A 17 9.77 10.05 1.22
N ILE A 18 9.90 11.33 0.86
CA ILE A 18 9.14 12.42 1.50
C ILE A 18 7.63 12.21 1.30
N GLY A 19 7.20 11.90 0.09
CA GLY A 19 5.80 11.61 -0.21
C GLY A 19 5.24 10.47 0.64
N ILE A 20 5.98 9.36 0.77
CA ILE A 20 5.61 8.23 1.63
C ILE A 20 5.52 8.67 3.09
N ILE A 21 6.50 9.42 3.60
CA ILE A 21 6.49 9.90 5.00
C ILE A 21 5.26 10.78 5.27
N VAL A 22 4.95 11.72 4.38
CA VAL A 22 3.80 12.62 4.53
C VAL A 22 2.50 11.84 4.49
N VAL A 23 2.28 11.01 3.46
CA VAL A 23 1.03 10.25 3.31
C VAL A 23 0.85 9.24 4.44
N ALA A 24 1.90 8.49 4.79
CA ALA A 24 1.86 7.54 5.88
C ALA A 24 1.65 8.23 7.23
N GLY A 25 2.27 9.40 7.45
CA GLY A 25 2.04 10.22 8.64
C GLY A 25 0.60 10.72 8.75
N CYS A 26 0.00 11.18 7.65
CA CYS A 26 -1.42 11.55 7.60
C CYS A 26 -2.33 10.36 7.93
N PHE A 27 -2.06 9.18 7.37
CA PHE A 27 -2.84 7.99 7.72
C PHE A 27 -2.59 7.51 9.14
N LEU A 28 -1.37 7.65 9.67
CA LEU A 28 -1.06 7.31 11.05
C LEU A 28 -1.86 8.19 12.01
N TYR A 29 -2.00 9.48 11.69
CA TYR A 29 -2.92 10.36 12.40
C TYR A 29 -4.36 9.86 12.29
N ALA A 30 -4.84 9.50 11.10
CA ALA A 30 -6.19 8.94 10.95
C ALA A 30 -6.42 7.64 11.75
N THR A 31 -5.38 6.87 12.07
CA THR A 31 -5.54 5.68 12.93
C THR A 31 -5.91 6.00 14.38
N THR A 32 -5.73 7.25 14.85
CA THR A 32 -6.12 7.63 16.22
C THR A 32 -7.62 7.67 16.43
N ASP A 33 -8.39 7.77 15.34
CA ASP A 33 -9.86 7.75 15.38
C ASP A 33 -10.43 6.32 15.41
N LEU A 34 -9.59 5.30 15.21
CA LEU A 34 -9.98 3.90 15.25
C LEU A 34 -9.96 3.36 16.69
N ARG A 35 -10.74 2.29 16.94
CA ARG A 35 -10.64 1.55 18.20
C ARG A 35 -9.20 1.03 18.37
N PRO A 36 -8.61 1.08 19.57
CA PRO A 36 -7.20 0.73 19.77
C PRO A 36 -6.78 -0.63 19.21
N ILE A 37 -7.68 -1.62 19.30
CA ILE A 37 -7.40 -2.97 18.80
C ILE A 37 -7.41 -3.07 17.26
N SER A 38 -8.28 -2.28 16.61
CA SER A 38 -8.36 -2.19 15.15
C SER A 38 -7.26 -1.29 14.57
N ALA A 39 -6.73 -0.35 15.37
CA ALA A 39 -5.64 0.54 14.99
C ALA A 39 -4.25 -0.13 15.02
N LEU A 40 -4.08 -1.20 15.80
CA LEU A 40 -2.77 -1.80 16.07
C LEU A 40 -2.03 -2.22 14.79
N LEU A 41 -2.68 -2.99 13.93
CA LEU A 41 -2.07 -3.49 12.69
C LEU A 41 -1.82 -2.38 11.66
N PRO A 42 -2.83 -1.56 11.29
CA PRO A 42 -2.60 -0.43 10.38
C PRO A 42 -1.54 0.54 10.90
N GLY A 43 -1.59 0.89 12.19
CA GLY A 43 -0.65 1.78 12.84
C GLY A 43 0.79 1.24 12.82
N ALA A 44 0.98 -0.04 13.16
CA ALA A 44 2.29 -0.68 13.10
C ALA A 44 2.86 -0.73 11.67
N MET A 45 2.02 -1.05 10.67
CA MET A 45 2.43 -1.04 9.27
C MET A 45 2.82 0.36 8.78
N LEU A 46 2.03 1.37 9.11
CA LEU A 46 2.30 2.76 8.75
C LEU A 46 3.56 3.29 9.44
N ALA A 47 3.73 3.01 10.73
CA ALA A 47 4.95 3.37 11.46
C ALA A 47 6.19 2.68 10.86
N GLY A 48 6.09 1.39 10.55
CA GLY A 48 7.14 0.65 9.86
C GLY A 48 7.46 1.26 8.49
N LEU A 49 6.45 1.64 7.72
CA LEU A 49 6.62 2.29 6.43
C LEU A 49 7.33 3.65 6.56
N VAL A 50 6.99 4.46 7.56
CA VAL A 50 7.69 5.71 7.86
C VAL A 50 9.16 5.46 8.20
N VAL A 51 9.45 4.47 9.06
CA VAL A 51 10.84 4.11 9.42
C VAL A 51 11.64 3.69 8.19
N LEU A 52 11.07 2.83 7.34
CA LEU A 52 11.71 2.39 6.10
C LEU A 52 11.91 3.53 5.10
N ALA A 53 10.95 4.46 5.00
CA ALA A 53 11.06 5.64 4.14
C ALA A 53 12.13 6.62 4.63
N VAL A 54 12.27 6.80 5.95
CA VAL A 54 13.37 7.58 6.55
C VAL A 54 14.72 6.91 6.27
N ALA A 55 14.82 5.58 6.43
CA ALA A 55 16.04 4.84 6.12
C ALA A 55 16.42 4.97 4.63
N LEU A 56 15.43 4.89 3.73
CA LEU A 56 15.61 5.13 2.30
C LEU A 56 16.11 6.55 2.02
N LEU A 57 15.50 7.57 2.64
CA LEU A 57 15.88 8.97 2.49
C LEU A 57 17.33 9.21 2.96
N VAL A 58 17.71 8.69 4.13
CA VAL A 58 19.08 8.80 4.65
C VAL A 58 20.08 8.13 3.71
N ARG A 59 19.75 6.92 3.21
CA ARG A 59 20.60 6.20 2.25
C ARG A 59 20.75 6.98 0.94
N ASP A 60 19.66 7.56 0.45
CA ASP A 60 19.65 8.35 -0.78
C ASP A 60 20.50 9.63 -0.64
N GLN A 61 20.35 10.36 0.47
CA GLN A 61 21.13 11.58 0.73
C GLN A 61 22.63 11.28 0.92
N ARG A 62 22.98 10.12 1.48
CA ARG A 62 24.37 9.65 1.54
C ARG A 62 24.94 9.40 0.15
N LYS A 63 24.20 8.71 -0.72
CA LYS A 63 24.59 8.47 -2.12
C LYS A 63 24.71 9.76 -2.93
N ALA A 64 23.77 10.68 -2.78
CA ALA A 64 23.80 11.99 -3.41
C ALA A 64 25.03 12.80 -2.95
N SER A 65 25.44 12.65 -1.69
CA SER A 65 26.64 13.29 -1.14
C SER A 65 27.93 12.68 -1.66
N ALA A 66 27.93 11.38 -1.95
CA ALA A 66 29.03 10.68 -2.61
C ALA A 66 29.10 10.93 -4.14
N GLY A 67 28.17 11.70 -4.71
CA GLY A 67 28.14 12.01 -6.14
C GLY A 67 27.56 10.91 -7.02
N GLU A 68 26.89 9.89 -6.44
CA GLU A 68 26.27 8.83 -7.23
C GLU A 68 25.06 9.35 -8.04
N PRO A 69 24.89 8.91 -9.30
CA PRO A 69 23.76 9.30 -10.13
C PRO A 69 22.43 8.78 -9.54
N PRO A 70 21.31 9.51 -9.75
CA PRO A 70 19.99 9.05 -9.32
C PRO A 70 19.60 7.75 -10.04
N VAL A 71 19.00 6.82 -9.30
CA VAL A 71 18.45 5.58 -9.81
C VAL A 71 17.06 5.88 -10.38
N GLN A 72 16.77 5.40 -11.59
CA GLN A 72 15.43 5.54 -12.15
C GLN A 72 14.44 4.71 -11.33
N LEU A 73 13.55 5.38 -10.61
CA LEU A 73 12.64 4.76 -9.65
C LEU A 73 11.50 3.96 -10.32
N SER A 74 11.12 4.29 -11.55
CA SER A 74 10.03 3.61 -12.25
C SER A 74 10.46 3.12 -13.64
N SER A 75 10.88 1.87 -13.71
CA SER A 75 10.98 1.15 -14.99
C SER A 75 9.59 0.74 -15.53
N ALA A 76 8.51 0.91 -14.76
CA ALA A 76 7.15 0.52 -15.13
C ALA A 76 6.07 1.46 -14.55
N PRO A 77 5.96 2.72 -15.04
CA PRO A 77 4.99 3.69 -14.52
C PRO A 77 3.53 3.22 -14.61
N LEU A 78 3.20 2.43 -15.65
CA LEU A 78 1.86 1.87 -15.83
C LEU A 78 1.47 0.89 -14.72
N ARG A 79 2.43 0.14 -14.17
CA ARG A 79 2.16 -0.76 -13.02
C ARG A 79 1.88 0.03 -11.75
N VAL A 80 2.58 1.15 -11.55
CA VAL A 80 2.35 2.03 -10.40
C VAL A 80 0.96 2.65 -10.49
N MET A 81 0.62 3.23 -11.65
CA MET A 81 -0.72 3.79 -11.88
C MET A 81 -1.82 2.73 -11.75
N GLY A 82 -1.59 1.52 -12.28
CA GLY A 82 -2.49 0.39 -12.12
C GLY A 82 -2.70 0.00 -10.65
N ALA A 83 -1.65 0.03 -9.82
CA ALA A 83 -1.76 -0.30 -8.41
C ALA A 83 -2.61 0.73 -7.66
N PHE A 84 -2.40 2.03 -7.92
CA PHE A 84 -3.26 3.08 -7.38
C PHE A 84 -4.72 2.94 -7.83
N ALA A 85 -4.94 2.66 -9.12
CA ALA A 85 -6.28 2.45 -9.65
C ALA A 85 -6.97 1.24 -8.99
N LEU A 86 -6.24 0.15 -8.75
CA LEU A 86 -6.76 -1.02 -8.04
C LEU A 86 -7.09 -0.73 -6.58
N ILE A 87 -6.27 0.07 -5.88
CA ILE A 87 -6.57 0.48 -4.49
C ILE A 87 -7.86 1.30 -4.43
N VAL A 88 -8.01 2.29 -5.30
CA VAL A 88 -9.22 3.12 -5.36
C VAL A 88 -10.43 2.26 -5.75
N GLY A 89 -10.27 1.41 -6.77
CA GLY A 89 -11.31 0.49 -7.21
C GLY A 89 -11.74 -0.48 -6.11
N TYR A 90 -10.80 -0.99 -5.31
CA TYR A 90 -11.08 -1.83 -4.16
C TYR A 90 -11.85 -1.11 -3.06
N ALA A 91 -11.48 0.14 -2.75
CA ALA A 91 -12.20 0.94 -1.75
C ALA A 91 -13.66 1.19 -2.17
N VAL A 92 -13.86 1.55 -3.45
CA VAL A 92 -15.20 1.71 -4.03
C VAL A 92 -15.96 0.38 -4.03
N ALA A 93 -15.35 -0.71 -4.49
CA ALA A 93 -15.97 -2.02 -4.49
C ALA A 93 -16.37 -2.47 -3.08
N THR A 94 -15.52 -2.26 -2.07
CA THR A 94 -15.82 -2.64 -0.68
C THR A 94 -17.06 -1.91 -0.15
N ASP A 95 -17.27 -0.67 -0.56
CA ASP A 95 -18.42 0.13 -0.17
C ASP A 95 -19.73 -0.35 -0.85
N PHE A 96 -19.67 -0.77 -2.12
CA PHE A 96 -20.85 -1.27 -2.85
C PHE A 96 -21.12 -2.76 -2.64
N ILE A 97 -20.11 -3.58 -2.96
CA ILE A 97 -20.18 -5.04 -3.01
C ILE A 97 -19.57 -5.74 -1.76
N GLY A 98 -19.12 -4.99 -0.77
CA GLY A 98 -18.64 -5.54 0.51
C GLY A 98 -17.19 -6.02 0.49
N PHE A 99 -16.63 -6.25 1.69
CA PHE A 99 -15.20 -6.54 1.90
C PHE A 99 -14.78 -7.89 1.30
N TYR A 100 -15.47 -8.99 1.63
CA TYR A 100 -15.06 -10.33 1.19
C TYR A 100 -15.12 -10.52 -0.33
N PRO A 101 -16.21 -10.17 -1.03
CA PRO A 101 -16.27 -10.27 -2.49
C PRO A 101 -15.20 -9.39 -3.16
N SER A 102 -15.02 -8.16 -2.68
CA SER A 102 -13.98 -7.25 -3.19
C SER A 102 -12.58 -7.82 -3.00
N THR A 103 -12.31 -8.47 -1.86
CA THR A 103 -10.99 -9.05 -1.55
C THR A 103 -10.68 -10.25 -2.44
N ILE A 104 -11.68 -11.12 -2.67
CA ILE A 104 -11.54 -12.27 -3.57
C ILE A 104 -11.20 -11.82 -5.00
N VAL A 105 -11.74 -10.69 -5.44
CA VAL A 105 -11.48 -10.13 -6.78
C VAL A 105 -10.17 -9.33 -6.84
N ILE A 106 -9.81 -8.59 -5.79
CA ILE A 106 -8.63 -7.72 -5.85
C ILE A 106 -7.33 -8.50 -5.86
N ILE A 107 -7.25 -9.62 -5.13
CA ILE A 107 -6.05 -10.47 -5.06
C ILE A 107 -5.59 -10.94 -6.46
N PRO A 108 -6.46 -11.53 -7.31
CA PRO A 108 -6.07 -11.91 -8.66
C PRO A 108 -5.76 -10.73 -9.58
N LEU A 109 -6.45 -9.59 -9.43
CA LEU A 109 -6.16 -8.39 -10.22
C LEU A 109 -4.78 -7.81 -9.92
N VAL A 110 -4.41 -7.74 -8.63
CA VAL A 110 -3.08 -7.32 -8.20
C VAL A 110 -2.03 -8.31 -8.68
N SER A 111 -2.27 -9.62 -8.53
CA SER A 111 -1.38 -10.66 -9.06
C SER A 111 -1.12 -10.50 -10.56
N ALA A 112 -2.18 -10.26 -11.35
CA ALA A 112 -2.07 -10.06 -12.79
C ALA A 112 -1.26 -8.80 -13.13
N LEU A 113 -1.47 -7.70 -12.39
CA LEU A 113 -0.75 -6.44 -12.57
C LEU A 113 0.76 -6.59 -12.34
N PHE A 114 1.15 -7.39 -11.34
CA PHE A 114 2.55 -7.66 -11.01
C PHE A 114 3.15 -8.85 -11.79
N GLY A 115 2.34 -9.53 -12.61
CA GLY A 115 2.80 -10.59 -13.51
C GLY A 115 2.90 -11.99 -12.89
N PHE A 116 2.32 -12.21 -11.70
CA PHE A 116 2.18 -13.54 -11.13
C PHE A 116 1.07 -14.32 -11.86
N ARG A 117 1.44 -15.45 -12.46
CA ARG A 117 0.59 -16.21 -13.41
C ARG A 117 0.30 -17.66 -13.00
N ASN A 118 0.57 -18.05 -11.76
CA ASN A 118 0.25 -19.40 -11.28
C ASN A 118 -1.17 -19.43 -10.70
N PRO A 119 -2.18 -19.98 -11.41
CA PRO A 119 -3.57 -19.94 -10.98
C PRO A 119 -3.82 -20.76 -9.70
N LEU A 120 -3.13 -21.88 -9.52
CA LEU A 120 -3.30 -22.72 -8.34
C LEU A 120 -2.70 -22.04 -7.09
N GLY A 121 -1.51 -21.45 -7.25
CA GLY A 121 -0.88 -20.66 -6.18
C GLY A 121 -1.73 -19.44 -5.82
N LEU A 122 -2.36 -18.80 -6.81
CA LEU A 122 -3.23 -17.65 -6.61
C LEU A 122 -4.54 -18.00 -5.89
N LEU A 123 -5.16 -19.13 -6.27
CA LEU A 123 -6.33 -19.64 -5.57
C LEU A 123 -6.00 -19.98 -4.12
N ALA A 124 -4.90 -20.70 -3.88
CA ALA A 124 -4.45 -21.04 -2.55
C ALA A 124 -4.16 -19.78 -1.72
N ALA A 125 -3.44 -18.80 -2.27
CA ALA A 125 -3.17 -17.53 -1.60
C ALA A 125 -4.47 -16.77 -1.27
N THR A 126 -5.44 -16.74 -2.19
CA THR A 126 -6.73 -16.09 -1.98
C THR A 126 -7.49 -16.75 -0.82
N VAL A 127 -7.60 -18.08 -0.82
CA VAL A 127 -8.27 -18.84 0.26
C VAL A 127 -7.56 -18.64 1.60
N ILE A 128 -6.23 -18.70 1.62
CA ILE A 128 -5.44 -18.51 2.84
C ILE A 128 -5.62 -17.11 3.39
N VAL A 129 -5.51 -16.07 2.56
CA VAL A 129 -5.61 -14.67 3.00
C VAL A 129 -7.03 -14.37 3.49
N VAL A 130 -8.05 -14.67 2.68
CA VAL A 130 -9.45 -14.42 3.05
C VAL A 130 -9.85 -15.24 4.28
N GLY A 131 -9.45 -16.51 4.33
CA GLY A 131 -9.70 -17.38 5.47
C GLY A 131 -9.00 -16.94 6.75
N ALA A 132 -7.74 -16.53 6.67
CA ALA A 132 -7.02 -15.98 7.82
C ALA A 132 -7.66 -14.70 8.33
N VAL A 133 -8.05 -13.79 7.43
CA VAL A 133 -8.73 -12.55 7.83
C VAL A 133 -10.06 -12.86 8.51
N TYR A 134 -10.86 -13.78 7.95
CA TYR A 134 -12.10 -14.23 8.57
C TYR A 134 -11.86 -14.84 9.96
N LEU A 135 -10.94 -15.80 10.09
CA LEU A 135 -10.70 -16.50 11.36
C LEU A 135 -10.16 -15.58 12.45
N ILE A 136 -9.28 -14.65 12.10
CA ILE A 136 -8.64 -13.76 13.08
C ILE A 136 -9.55 -12.58 13.42
N PHE A 137 -10.04 -11.84 12.42
CA PHE A 137 -10.72 -10.57 12.66
C PHE A 137 -12.22 -10.72 12.84
N ASP A 138 -12.88 -11.50 12.00
CA ASP A 138 -14.33 -11.66 12.07
C ASP A 138 -14.71 -12.66 13.17
N PHE A 139 -14.21 -13.89 13.10
CA PHE A 139 -14.48 -14.91 14.09
C PHE A 139 -13.75 -14.66 15.43
N GLY A 140 -12.45 -14.38 15.37
CA GLY A 140 -11.61 -14.25 16.57
C GLY A 140 -11.77 -12.93 17.32
N MET A 141 -12.02 -11.82 16.61
CA MET A 141 -12.10 -10.47 17.19
C MET A 141 -13.49 -9.82 17.06
N SER A 142 -14.47 -10.54 16.49
CA SER A 142 -15.84 -10.05 16.26
C SER A 142 -15.86 -8.67 15.61
N GLN A 143 -14.99 -8.46 14.61
CA GLN A 143 -14.95 -7.23 13.84
C GLN A 143 -15.93 -7.31 12.67
N ASP A 144 -16.85 -6.36 12.61
CA ASP A 144 -17.76 -6.25 11.47
C ASP A 144 -17.05 -5.62 10.27
N PHE A 145 -17.06 -6.33 9.15
CA PHE A 145 -16.63 -5.79 7.87
C PHE A 145 -17.82 -5.29 7.05
N PRO A 146 -17.61 -4.29 6.16
CA PRO A 146 -18.67 -3.79 5.30
C PRO A 146 -19.30 -4.93 4.47
N ALA A 147 -20.60 -5.17 4.66
CA ALA A 147 -21.37 -6.08 3.83
C ALA A 147 -21.63 -5.51 2.42
N GLY A 148 -21.51 -4.19 2.27
CA GLY A 148 -21.79 -3.46 1.04
C GLY A 148 -23.21 -2.91 1.00
N ARG A 149 -23.37 -1.70 0.46
CA ARG A 149 -24.66 -1.01 0.37
C ARG A 149 -25.70 -1.78 -0.43
N LEU A 150 -25.29 -2.64 -1.37
CA LEU A 150 -26.20 -3.37 -2.24
C LEU A 150 -26.98 -4.49 -1.53
N TRP A 151 -26.57 -4.93 -0.35
CA TRP A 151 -27.33 -5.92 0.46
C TRP A 151 -28.10 -5.29 1.61
N GLN A 152 -27.97 -3.98 1.82
CA GLN A 152 -28.66 -3.24 2.87
C GLN A 152 -29.92 -2.59 2.26
N ASN A 153 -30.96 -3.40 2.05
CA ASN A 153 -32.32 -2.92 1.75
C ASN A 153 -33.01 -2.45 3.03
#